data_AF-A0AAE3Y2N8-F1
#
_entry.id   AF-A0AAE3Y2N8-F1
#
_cell.length_a   1.000
_cell.length_b   1.000
_cell.length_c   1.000
_cell.angle_alpha   90.00
_cell.angle_beta   90.00
_cell.angle_gamma   90.00
#
_symmetry.space_group_name_H-M   'P 1'
#
loop_
_entity.id
_entity.type
_entity.pdbx_description
1 polymer ?
#
loop_
_entity_poly.entity_id
_entity_poly.type
_entity_poly.pdbx_seq_one_letter_code
_entity_poly.pdbx_strand_id
1 'polypeptide(L)' 'MPEDTRIPLPAAPESSRAAFQALAERVGVLAPGAPLSEELIKFAEGVLQLAAEGKLGRERAAR' A
#
# COMPACT_ATOMS: atom_id res chain seq x y z
N MET A 1 -9.13 0.07 -10.92
CA MET A 1 -8.93 1.42 -11.51
C MET A 1 -7.51 1.48 -12.06
N PRO A 2 -7.17 2.37 -13.01
CA PRO A 2 -5.78 2.56 -13.40
C PRO A 2 -4.97 3.18 -12.25
N GLU A 3 -3.66 2.97 -12.26
CA GLU A 3 -2.74 3.71 -11.40
C GLU A 3 -2.77 5.22 -11.72
N ASP A 4 -2.59 6.06 -10.70
CA ASP A 4 -2.47 7.50 -10.85
C ASP A 4 -1.30 8.03 -10.00
N THR A 5 -0.14 8.19 -10.65
CA THR A 5 1.09 8.67 -10.01
C THR A 5 1.02 10.11 -9.53
N ARG A 6 -0.02 10.87 -9.91
CA ARG A 6 -0.27 12.24 -9.45
C ARG A 6 -0.85 12.27 -8.04
N ILE A 7 -1.38 11.15 -7.54
CA ILE A 7 -1.85 11.04 -6.17
C ILE A 7 -0.62 11.09 -5.26
N PRO A 8 -0.48 12.14 -4.43
CA PRO A 8 0.67 12.29 -3.56
C PRO A 8 0.62 11.20 -2.49
N LEU A 9 1.76 10.57 -2.25
CA LEU A 9 1.93 9.78 -1.04
C LEU A 9 2.38 10.72 0.09
N PRO A 10 1.73 10.68 1.26
CA PRO A 10 2.11 11.52 2.39
C PRO A 10 3.52 11.14 2.86
N ALA A 11 4.40 12.13 3.00
CA ALA A 11 5.76 11.93 3.49
C ALA A 11 5.80 11.60 5.00
N ALA A 12 4.83 12.13 5.75
CA ALA A 12 4.62 11.89 7.17
C ALA A 12 3.12 11.66 7.43
N PRO A 13 2.59 10.48 7.13
CA PRO A 13 1.17 10.19 7.32
C PRO A 13 0.80 10.25 8.81
N GLU A 14 -0.36 10.79 9.11
CA GLU A 14 -0.87 10.93 10.49
C GLU A 14 -1.23 9.56 11.11
N SER A 15 -1.41 8.53 10.26
CA SER A 15 -1.65 7.14 10.67
C SER A 15 -1.32 6.15 9.55
N SER A 16 -1.15 4.87 9.90
CA SER A 16 -0.99 3.78 8.92
C SER A 16 -2.17 3.71 7.94
N ARG A 17 -3.40 3.98 8.42
CA ARG A 17 -4.59 4.02 7.57
C ARG A 17 -4.49 5.09 6.49
N ALA A 18 -4.04 6.30 6.84
CA ALA A 18 -3.86 7.38 5.88
C ALA A 18 -2.81 7.04 4.82
N ALA A 19 -1.72 6.38 5.21
CA ALA A 19 -0.69 5.89 4.28
C ALA A 19 -1.26 4.85 3.30
N PHE A 20 -2.00 3.86 3.80
CA PHE A 20 -2.59 2.81 2.98
C PHE A 20 -3.70 3.34 2.06
N GLN A 21 -4.49 4.31 2.52
CA GLN A 21 -5.50 4.98 1.71
C GLN A 21 -4.87 5.63 0.47
N ALA A 22 -3.87 6.49 0.69
CA ALA A 22 -3.19 7.19 -0.41
C ALA A 22 -2.49 6.21 -1.37
N LEU A 23 -1.90 5.12 -0.84
CA LEU A 23 -1.30 4.08 -1.66
C LEU A 23 -2.34 3.36 -2.51
N ALA A 24 -3.44 2.91 -1.93
CA ALA A 24 -4.49 2.17 -2.61
C ALA A 24 -5.15 2.98 -3.73
N GLU A 25 -5.33 4.29 -3.52
CA GLU A 25 -5.79 5.20 -4.57
C GLU A 25 -4.75 5.33 -5.69
N ARG A 26 -3.48 5.55 -5.33
CA ARG A 26 -2.37 5.72 -6.29
C ARG A 26 -2.17 4.48 -7.17
N VAL A 27 -2.28 3.27 -6.62
CA VAL A 27 -2.10 2.03 -7.39
C VAL A 27 -3.39 1.56 -8.07
N GLY A 28 -4.47 2.34 -8.01
CA GLY A 28 -5.72 2.03 -8.70
C GLY A 28 -6.54 0.89 -8.06
N VAL A 29 -6.24 0.51 -6.82
CA VAL A 29 -7.08 -0.42 -6.04
C VAL A 29 -8.38 0.28 -5.63
N LEU A 30 -8.30 1.55 -5.25
CA LEU A 30 -9.45 2.39 -4.90
C LEU A 30 -9.57 3.58 -5.84
N ALA A 31 -10.80 4.06 -6.03
CA ALA A 31 -11.03 5.38 -6.58
C ALA A 31 -10.67 6.45 -5.52
N PRO A 32 -10.24 7.66 -5.92
CA PRO A 32 -9.95 8.74 -4.98
C PRO A 32 -11.11 9.00 -4.02
N GLY A 33 -10.85 9.00 -2.72
CA GLY A 33 -11.84 9.23 -1.67
C GLY A 33 -12.75 8.03 -1.35
N ALA A 34 -12.63 6.90 -2.05
CA ALA A 34 -13.35 5.68 -1.69
C ALA A 34 -12.77 5.09 -0.39
N PRO A 35 -13.59 4.63 0.57
CA PRO A 35 -13.08 4.15 1.84
C PRO A 35 -12.23 2.89 1.70
N LEU A 36 -11.09 2.86 2.36
CA LEU A 36 -10.30 1.64 2.52
C LEU A 36 -10.98 0.68 3.51
N SER A 37 -11.25 -0.55 3.06
CA SER A 37 -11.89 -1.58 3.88
C SER A 37 -10.95 -2.14 4.95
N GLU A 38 -11.50 -2.69 6.03
CA GLU A 38 -10.73 -3.30 7.12
C GLU A 38 -9.92 -4.51 6.64
N GLU A 39 -10.43 -5.27 5.67
CA GLU A 39 -9.74 -6.41 5.07
C GLU A 39 -8.49 -5.95 4.30
N LEU A 40 -8.59 -4.85 3.56
CA LEU A 40 -7.45 -4.29 2.83
C LEU A 40 -6.38 -3.72 3.77
N ILE A 41 -6.80 -3.16 4.92
CA ILE A 41 -5.89 -2.69 5.96
C ILE A 41 -5.13 -3.86 6.57
N LYS A 42 -5.83 -4.91 7.01
CA LYS A 42 -5.21 -6.11 7.56
C LYS A 42 -4.26 -6.78 6.57
N PHE A 43 -4.64 -6.80 5.29
CA PHE A 43 -3.76 -7.28 4.23
C PHE A 43 -2.48 -6.45 4.13
N ALA A 44 -2.59 -5.12 4.07
CA ALA A 44 -1.43 -4.23 3.99
C ALA A 44 -0.51 -4.35 5.22
N GLU A 45 -1.08 -4.44 6.42
CA GLU A 45 -0.34 -4.69 7.67
C GLU A 45 0.40 -6.03 7.63
N GLY A 46 -0.26 -7.10 7.16
CA GLY A 46 0.37 -8.41 6.99
C GLY A 46 1.52 -8.38 5.98
N VAL A 47 1.36 -7.67 4.86
CA VAL A 47 2.43 -7.47 3.87
C VAL A 47 3.62 -6.72 4.49
N LEU A 48 3.38 -5.64 5.24
CA LEU A 48 4.45 -4.92 5.94
C LEU A 48 5.18 -5.81 6.94
N GLN A 49 4.43 -6.62 7.70
CA GLN A 49 5.03 -7.56 8.64
C GLN A 49 5.90 -8.59 7.93
N LEU A 50 5.43 -9.17 6.83
CA LEU A 50 6.21 -10.11 6.01
C LEU A 50 7.46 -9.43 5.39
N ALA A 51 7.36 -8.15 5.02
CA ALA A 51 8.49 -7.35 4.56
C ALA A 51 9.55 -7.19 5.64
N ALA A 52 9.13 -6.79 6.84
CA ALA A 52 9.99 -6.58 7.99
C ALA A 52 10.69 -7.88 8.43
N GLU A 53 10.01 -9.02 8.29
CA GLU A 53 10.56 -10.35 8.54
C GLU A 53 11.48 -10.85 7.41
N GLY A 54 11.66 -10.09 6.34
CA GLY A 54 12.47 -10.49 5.17
C GLY A 54 11.87 -11.65 4.38
N LYS A 55 10.58 -11.93 4.56
CA LYS A 55 9.85 -13.04 3.93
C LYS A 55 9.20 -12.67 2.60
N LEU A 56 9.11 -11.37 2.28
CA LEU A 56 8.83 -10.93 0.91
C LEU A 56 10.09 -11.13 0.07
N GLY A 57 10.05 -12.17 -0.75
CA GLY A 57 11.21 -12.69 -1.47
C GLY A 57 11.98 -11.62 -2.24
N ARG A 58 13.30 -11.62 -2.08
CA ARG A 58 14.23 -10.96 -3.01
C ARG A 58 14.50 -11.90 -4.19
N GLU A 59 13.47 -12.23 -4.98
CA GLU A 59 13.68 -13.00 -6.21
C GLU A 59 14.07 -12.07 -7.38
N ARG A 60 15.23 -11.42 -7.22
CA ARG A 60 16.06 -10.95 -8.35
C ARG A 60 17.53 -11.12 -7.96
N ALA A 61 17.97 -12.37 -7.99
CA ALA A 61 19.37 -12.72 -8.18
C ALA A 61 19.43 -14.06 -8.95
N ALA A 62 19.08 -14.04 -10.24
CA ALA A 62 19.59 -14.99 -11.25
C ALA A 62 19.01 -14.71 -12.67
N ARG A 63 19.55 -13.70 -13.35
CA ARG A 63 20.08 -13.73 -14.74
C ARG A 63 20.18 -12.34 -15.34
#